data_AF-A0A2E0XJM9-F1
#
_entry.id   AF-A0A2E0XJM9-F1
#
_cell.length_a   1.000
_cell.length_b   1.000
_cell.length_c   1.000
_cell.angle_alpha   90.00
_cell.angle_beta   90.00
_cell.angle_gamma   90.00
#
_symmetry.space_group_name_H-M   'P 1'
#
loop_
_entity.id
_entity.type
_entity.pdbx_description
1 polymer ?
#
loop_
_entity_poly.entity_id
_entity_poly.type
_entity_poly.pdbx_seq_one_letter_code
_entity_poly.pdbx_strand_id
1 'polypeptide(L)'
;MISIEGEHYVSVGSTEKHSWPPATDSTGSSGDGMMINSPDIGANTDFGDGSALNYEIVFLQAGIYFVWIRGYGIGSGDTCHVGLNGQEISTGNTIDFPRGKWTCVNENRNEQIITFSIEESGLYIFNIFM
;
A
#
# COMPACT_ATOMS: atom_id res chain seq x y z
N MET A 1 13.22 -4.76 -11.29
CA MET A 1 11.98 -5.10 -10.55
C MET A 1 12.33 -5.20 -9.09
N ILE A 2 11.54 -4.57 -8.23
CA ILE A 2 11.63 -4.68 -6.77
C ILE A 2 10.33 -5.35 -6.33
N SER A 3 10.39 -6.38 -5.49
CA SER A 3 9.23 -7.09 -4.96
C SER A 3 9.45 -7.27 -3.47
N ILE A 4 8.44 -6.91 -2.69
CA ILE A 4 8.49 -6.85 -1.22
C ILE A 4 7.19 -7.49 -0.72
N GLU A 5 7.30 -8.45 0.20
CA GLU A 5 6.14 -9.05 0.86
C GLU A 5 5.50 -8.03 1.81
N GLY A 6 4.18 -8.09 1.98
CA GLY A 6 3.42 -7.07 2.72
C GLY A 6 3.89 -6.91 4.17
N GLU A 7 4.27 -8.01 4.80
CA GLU A 7 4.78 -8.07 6.18
C GLU A 7 6.21 -7.53 6.36
N HIS A 8 6.94 -7.23 5.28
CA HIS A 8 8.31 -6.71 5.34
C HIS A 8 8.36 -5.17 5.40
N TYR A 9 7.49 -4.57 6.21
CA TYR A 9 7.52 -3.14 6.52
C TYR A 9 8.62 -2.82 7.56
N VAL A 10 9.17 -1.59 7.53
CA VAL A 10 10.18 -1.13 8.51
C VAL A 10 9.58 -0.37 9.67
N SER A 11 8.41 0.26 9.48
CA SER A 11 7.67 0.95 10.53
C SER A 11 6.19 1.07 10.17
N VAL A 12 5.38 1.34 11.18
CA VAL A 12 3.95 1.65 11.02
C VAL A 12 3.73 3.09 11.47
N GLY A 13 3.13 3.91 10.61
CA GLY A 13 2.54 5.18 11.01
C GLY A 13 1.14 4.92 11.56
N SER A 14 1.02 4.52 12.82
CA SER A 14 -0.30 4.21 13.41
C SER A 14 -1.07 5.47 13.78
N THR A 15 -2.39 5.46 13.59
CA THR A 15 -3.30 6.41 14.26
C THR A 15 -3.78 5.79 15.57
N GLU A 16 -4.40 6.57 16.46
CA GLU A 16 -4.96 6.01 17.72
C GLU A 16 -6.06 4.97 17.48
N LYS A 17 -6.64 4.92 16.27
CA LYS A 17 -7.81 4.10 15.95
C LYS A 17 -7.51 2.91 15.06
N HIS A 18 -6.49 2.99 14.21
CA HIS A 18 -6.17 1.96 13.22
C HIS A 18 -4.73 1.45 13.37
N SER A 19 -4.60 0.14 13.22
CA SER A 19 -3.34 -0.59 13.25
C SER A 19 -3.23 -1.51 12.04
N TRP A 20 -2.02 -1.98 11.76
CA TRP A 20 -1.74 -2.99 10.75
C TRP A 20 -1.21 -4.28 11.39
N PRO A 21 -2.07 -5.12 11.99
CA PRO A 21 -1.65 -6.43 12.46
C PRO A 21 -1.31 -7.37 11.28
N PRO A 22 -0.29 -8.23 11.44
CA PRO A 22 -0.06 -9.32 10.52
C PRO A 22 -1.15 -10.39 10.67
N ALA A 23 -1.48 -11.05 9.57
CA ALA A 23 -2.39 -12.19 9.53
C ALA A 23 -1.80 -13.29 8.64
N THR A 24 -1.87 -14.54 9.10
CA THR A 24 -1.19 -15.69 8.49
C THR A 24 -2.16 -16.75 7.95
N ASP A 25 -3.47 -16.52 8.06
CA ASP A 25 -4.52 -17.52 7.86
C ASP A 25 -5.35 -17.33 6.57
N SER A 26 -5.00 -16.37 5.71
CA SER A 26 -5.66 -16.29 4.41
C SER A 26 -5.12 -17.33 3.43
N THR A 27 -6.04 -18.11 2.90
CA THR A 27 -5.74 -18.95 1.73
C THR A 27 -5.37 -18.05 0.56
N GLY A 28 -4.16 -18.21 0.03
CA GLY A 28 -3.69 -17.53 -1.18
C GLY A 28 -2.78 -16.30 -0.97
N SER A 29 -2.42 -15.94 0.27
CA SER A 29 -1.28 -15.03 0.50
C SER A 29 0.03 -15.68 0.01
N SER A 30 1.00 -14.84 -0.34
CA SER A 30 2.41 -15.24 -0.51
C SER A 30 3.16 -15.02 0.80
N GLY A 31 4.41 -15.49 0.88
CA GLY A 31 5.27 -15.21 2.03
C GLY A 31 4.78 -15.84 3.35
N ASP A 32 5.04 -15.12 4.44
CA ASP A 32 4.71 -15.47 5.81
C ASP A 32 3.34 -14.93 6.24
N GLY A 33 2.75 -13.98 5.50
CA GLY A 33 1.41 -13.48 5.80
C GLY A 33 0.91 -12.35 4.91
N MET A 34 0.06 -11.50 5.51
CA MET A 34 -0.46 -10.27 4.94
C MET A 34 -0.66 -9.25 6.05
N MET A 35 -0.83 -7.99 5.68
CA MET A 35 -1.15 -6.92 6.63
C MET A 35 -2.60 -6.49 6.46
N ILE A 36 -3.32 -6.39 7.57
CA ILE A 36 -4.73 -5.99 7.58
C ILE A 36 -4.86 -4.64 8.28
N ASN A 37 -5.51 -3.66 7.66
CA ASN A 37 -5.91 -2.47 8.40
C ASN A 37 -7.07 -2.81 9.33
N SER A 38 -6.88 -2.68 10.64
CA SER A 38 -7.84 -3.11 11.65
C SER A 38 -7.98 -2.09 12.77
N PRO A 39 -9.19 -1.88 13.32
CA PRO A 39 -10.45 -2.50 12.91
C PRO A 39 -11.04 -1.87 11.65
N ASP A 40 -11.79 -2.67 10.87
CA ASP A 40 -12.66 -2.14 9.81
C ASP A 40 -13.91 -1.52 10.45
N ILE A 41 -13.99 -0.19 10.42
CA ILE A 41 -15.12 0.60 10.93
C ILE A 41 -15.88 1.34 9.83
N GLY A 42 -15.58 1.06 8.56
CA GLY A 42 -16.20 1.73 7.40
C GLY A 42 -15.82 3.20 7.24
N ALA A 43 -14.68 3.63 7.79
CA ALA A 43 -14.13 4.96 7.57
C ALA A 43 -13.49 5.04 6.18
N ASN A 44 -13.66 6.18 5.51
CA ASN A 44 -12.87 6.55 4.34
C ASN A 44 -11.98 7.71 4.77
N THR A 45 -10.68 7.54 4.64
CA THR A 45 -9.66 8.53 4.99
C THR A 45 -9.04 9.10 3.72
N ASP A 46 -8.78 10.41 3.72
CA ASP A 46 -7.95 11.02 2.68
C ASP A 46 -6.49 10.62 2.89
N PHE A 47 -5.66 10.82 1.86
CA PHE A 47 -4.24 10.53 1.93
C PHE A 47 -3.58 11.18 3.17
N GLY A 48 -2.82 10.38 3.92
CA GLY A 48 -2.02 10.86 5.05
C GLY A 48 -2.77 11.00 6.37
N ASP A 49 -4.10 10.96 6.38
CA ASP A 49 -4.92 11.07 7.60
C ASP A 49 -5.10 9.73 8.33
N GLY A 50 -4.85 8.63 7.63
CA GLY A 50 -4.97 7.29 8.17
C GLY A 50 -3.63 6.59 8.42
N SER A 51 -3.69 5.33 8.82
CA SER A 51 -2.50 4.60 9.27
C SER A 51 -1.67 4.08 8.09
N ALA A 52 -0.35 4.09 8.20
CA ALA A 52 0.57 3.74 7.12
C ALA A 52 1.45 2.52 7.43
N LEU A 53 1.69 1.69 6.42
CA LEU A 53 2.85 0.79 6.35
C LEU A 53 3.97 1.49 5.58
N ASN A 54 5.18 1.47 6.12
CA ASN A 54 6.34 2.13 5.54
C ASN A 54 7.38 1.10 5.10
N TYR A 55 7.85 1.21 3.87
CA TYR A 55 8.86 0.33 3.27
C TYR A 55 10.05 1.16 2.82
N GLU A 56 11.25 0.77 3.25
CA GLU A 56 12.49 1.37 2.77
C GLU A 56 12.90 0.74 1.44
N ILE A 57 13.08 1.56 0.41
CA ILE A 57 13.47 1.12 -0.92
C ILE A 57 14.67 1.93 -1.38
N VAL A 58 15.74 1.25 -1.78
CA VAL A 58 16.90 1.87 -2.40
C VAL A 58 16.74 1.84 -3.92
N PHE A 59 16.58 3.01 -4.52
CA PHE A 59 16.56 3.17 -5.97
C PHE A 59 17.96 3.49 -6.48
N LEU A 60 18.49 2.64 -7.36
CA LEU A 60 19.82 2.81 -7.95
C LEU A 60 19.83 3.63 -9.24
N GLN A 61 18.65 3.91 -9.79
CA GLN A 61 18.49 4.61 -11.06
C GLN A 61 17.33 5.60 -10.96
N ALA A 62 17.53 6.80 -11.50
CA ALA A 62 16.46 7.76 -11.71
C ALA A 62 15.53 7.28 -12.84
N GLY A 63 14.24 7.62 -12.76
CA GLY A 63 13.26 7.28 -13.78
C GLY A 63 11.85 7.15 -13.25
N ILE A 64 10.96 6.73 -14.14
CA ILE A 64 9.55 6.49 -13.84
C ILE A 64 9.39 5.04 -13.38
N TYR A 65 8.79 4.86 -12.21
CA TYR A 65 8.49 3.57 -11.62
C TYR A 65 6.98 3.34 -11.61
N PHE A 66 6.60 2.08 -11.77
CA PHE A 66 5.21 1.63 -11.78
C PHE A 66 4.97 0.74 -10.58
N VAL A 67 3.78 0.84 -9.99
CA VAL A 67 3.42 0.13 -8.76
C VAL A 67 2.38 -0.93 -9.07
N TRP A 68 2.63 -2.15 -8.59
CA TRP A 68 1.61 -3.18 -8.45
C TRP A 68 1.46 -3.50 -6.98
N ILE A 69 0.22 -3.49 -6.48
CA ILE A 69 -0.11 -3.89 -5.11
C ILE A 69 -0.97 -5.13 -5.19
N ARG A 70 -0.60 -6.17 -4.46
CA ARG A 70 -1.41 -7.38 -4.34
C ARG A 70 -2.24 -7.28 -3.06
N GLY A 71 -3.54 -7.13 -3.22
CA GLY A 71 -4.47 -6.96 -2.09
C GLY A 71 -5.72 -7.82 -2.23
N TYR A 72 -6.54 -7.79 -1.17
CA TYR A 72 -7.78 -8.53 -1.05
C TYR A 72 -8.78 -7.67 -0.28
N GLY A 73 -9.92 -7.33 -0.89
CA GLY A 73 -10.96 -6.55 -0.21
C GLY A 73 -11.82 -7.41 0.74
N ILE A 74 -12.10 -6.91 1.94
CA ILE A 74 -13.03 -7.51 2.93
C ILE A 74 -13.90 -6.40 3.51
N GLY A 75 -15.23 -6.63 3.58
CA GLY A 75 -16.12 -5.66 4.23
C GLY A 75 -16.08 -4.30 3.56
N SER A 76 -15.71 -3.26 4.32
CA SER A 76 -15.40 -1.91 3.83
C SER A 76 -13.89 -1.64 3.71
N GLY A 77 -13.03 -2.53 4.21
CA GLY A 77 -11.60 -2.52 3.97
C GLY A 77 -11.26 -3.07 2.58
N ASP A 78 -11.49 -2.27 1.54
CA ASP A 78 -11.21 -2.66 0.14
C ASP A 78 -10.45 -1.61 -0.66
N THR A 79 -9.91 -0.59 0.01
CA THR A 79 -9.13 0.46 -0.65
C THR A 79 -7.85 0.82 0.10
N CYS A 80 -6.88 1.37 -0.62
CA CYS A 80 -5.70 2.00 -0.03
C CYS A 80 -5.24 3.21 -0.85
N HIS A 81 -4.31 3.97 -0.28
CA HIS A 81 -3.53 5.00 -0.96
C HIS A 81 -2.05 4.66 -0.86
N VAL A 82 -1.23 5.19 -1.76
CA VAL A 82 0.23 5.07 -1.70
C VAL A 82 0.93 6.41 -1.84
N GLY A 83 2.08 6.49 -1.19
CA GLY A 83 2.90 7.69 -1.15
C GLY A 83 4.39 7.38 -1.24
N LEU A 84 5.16 8.44 -1.40
CA LEU A 84 6.62 8.42 -1.39
C LEU A 84 7.13 9.51 -0.44
N ASN A 85 7.99 9.12 0.51
CA ASN A 85 8.52 9.97 1.57
C ASN A 85 7.42 10.70 2.36
N GLY A 86 6.30 10.02 2.61
CA GLY A 86 5.14 10.58 3.30
C GLY A 86 4.35 11.61 2.48
N GLN A 87 4.61 11.75 1.19
CA GLN A 87 3.86 12.61 0.27
C GLN A 87 3.02 11.79 -0.69
N GLU A 88 1.88 12.34 -1.10
CA GLU A 88 0.95 11.65 -1.99
C GLU A 88 1.57 11.44 -3.38
N ILE A 89 1.39 10.23 -3.91
CA ILE A 89 1.58 9.99 -5.35
C ILE A 89 0.25 10.30 -6.01
N SER A 90 0.23 11.21 -6.99
CA SER A 90 -1.00 11.71 -7.61
C SER A 90 -1.91 10.64 -8.23
N THR A 91 -1.32 9.55 -8.72
CA THR A 91 -2.03 8.37 -9.26
C THR A 91 -2.22 7.26 -8.23
N GLY A 92 -1.68 7.45 -7.02
CA GLY A 92 -1.64 6.48 -5.93
C GLY A 92 -2.81 6.59 -4.96
N ASN A 93 -3.87 7.32 -5.28
CA ASN A 93 -5.04 7.46 -4.43
C ASN A 93 -6.13 6.45 -4.77
N THR A 94 -6.94 6.02 -3.79
CA THR A 94 -8.19 5.29 -4.04
C THR A 94 -7.98 4.05 -4.92
N ILE A 95 -7.07 3.18 -4.50
CA ILE A 95 -6.74 1.94 -5.19
C ILE A 95 -7.70 0.86 -4.69
N ASP A 96 -8.60 0.39 -5.56
CA ASP A 96 -9.64 -0.58 -5.20
C ASP A 96 -9.15 -2.02 -5.31
N PHE A 97 -9.44 -2.85 -4.31
CA PHE A 97 -9.20 -4.28 -4.34
C PHE A 97 -10.50 -5.07 -4.48
N PRO A 98 -10.58 -6.02 -5.43
CA PRO A 98 -11.71 -6.93 -5.52
C PRO A 98 -11.94 -7.67 -4.20
N ARG A 99 -13.21 -7.73 -3.79
CA ARG A 99 -13.60 -8.47 -2.59
C ARG A 99 -13.58 -9.97 -2.86
N GLY A 100 -13.12 -10.75 -1.88
CA GLY A 100 -13.18 -12.20 -2.00
C GLY A 100 -12.05 -12.83 -2.84
N LYS A 101 -11.11 -12.03 -3.35
CA LYS A 101 -10.06 -12.51 -4.25
C LYS A 101 -8.78 -11.68 -4.21
N TRP A 102 -7.65 -12.37 -4.06
CA TRP A 102 -6.31 -11.80 -4.24
C TRP A 102 -6.11 -11.30 -5.67
N THR A 103 -5.80 -10.02 -5.81
CA THR A 103 -5.60 -9.39 -7.11
C THR A 103 -4.40 -8.45 -7.06
N CYS A 104 -3.55 -8.52 -8.08
CA CYS A 104 -2.52 -7.50 -8.31
C CYS A 104 -3.17 -6.34 -9.07
N VAL A 105 -3.15 -5.15 -8.49
CA VAL A 105 -3.75 -3.94 -9.03
C VAL A 105 -2.64 -2.91 -9.29
N ASN A 106 -2.71 -2.20 -10.40
CA ASN A 106 -1.76 -1.15 -10.79
C ASN A 106 -2.43 0.14 -11.24
N GLU A 107 -3.74 0.28 -11.01
CA GLU A 107 -4.54 1.42 -11.40
C GLU A 107 -5.36 1.89 -10.21
N ASN A 108 -5.61 3.20 -10.11
CA ASN A 108 -6.61 3.72 -9.20
C ASN A 108 -8.03 3.53 -9.75
N ARG A 109 -9.05 3.88 -8.94
CA ARG A 109 -10.47 3.85 -9.34
C ARG A 109 -10.80 4.60 -10.64
N ASN A 110 -9.98 5.59 -11.00
CA ASN A 110 -10.14 6.39 -12.22
C ASN A 110 -9.37 5.81 -13.41
N GLU A 111 -8.92 4.55 -13.33
CA GLU A 111 -8.19 3.83 -14.38
C GLU A 111 -6.83 4.48 -14.72
N GLN A 112 -6.26 5.24 -13.78
CA GLN A 112 -4.93 5.82 -13.95
C GLN A 112 -3.88 4.85 -13.41
N ILE A 113 -2.88 4.53 -14.23
CA ILE A 113 -1.77 3.67 -13.82
C ILE A 113 -0.99 4.34 -12.68
N ILE A 114 -0.78 3.60 -11.59
CA ILE A 114 -0.06 4.05 -10.41
C ILE A 114 1.42 4.15 -10.75
N THR A 115 1.95 5.38 -10.72
CA THR A 115 3.32 5.68 -11.11
C THR A 115 3.87 6.91 -10.39
N PHE A 116 5.19 6.92 -10.18
CA PHE A 116 5.93 8.06 -9.63
C PHE A 116 7.33 8.14 -10.24
N SER A 117 7.94 9.33 -10.13
CA SER A 117 9.33 9.57 -10.57
C SER A 117 10.29 9.49 -9.40
N ILE A 118 11.45 8.90 -9.67
CA ILE A 118 12.65 9.02 -8.83
C ILE A 118 13.64 9.88 -9.59
N GLU A 119 13.95 11.06 -9.07
CA GLU A 119 14.86 12.01 -9.73
C GLU A 119 16.33 11.70 -9.46
N GLU A 120 16.63 11.14 -8.29
CA GLU A 120 17.99 10.83 -7.85
C GLU A 120 18.04 9.42 -7.25
N SER A 121 19.15 8.71 -7.46
CA SER A 121 19.37 7.45 -6.78
C SER A 121 19.47 7.67 -5.27
N GLY A 122 18.84 6.84 -4.46
CA GLY A 122 18.87 7.01 -3.01
C GLY A 122 17.89 6.10 -2.28
N LEU A 123 17.83 6.30 -0.96
CA LEU A 123 16.84 5.68 -0.10
C LEU A 123 15.56 6.50 -0.13
N TYR A 124 14.43 5.83 -0.36
CA TYR A 124 13.10 6.39 -0.31
C TYR A 124 12.21 5.55 0.60
N ILE A 125 11.22 6.19 1.22
CA ILE A 125 10.19 5.50 1.99
C ILE A 125 8.95 5.40 1.10
N PHE A 126 8.57 4.19 0.72
CA PHE A 126 7.28 3.93 0.10
C PHE A 126 6.24 3.69 1.18
N ASN A 127 5.09 4.34 1.06
CA ASN A 127 4.03 4.28 2.07
C ASN A 127 2.78 3.64 1.47
N ILE A 128 2.12 2.76 2.22
CA ILE A 128 0.75 2.31 1.95
C ILE A 128 -0.12 2.82 3.08
N PHE A 129 -1.05 3.72 2.76
CA PHE A 129 -2.03 4.27 3.68
C PHE A 129 -3.38 3.56 3.51
N MET A 130 -4.09 3.39 4.62
CA MET A 130 -5.54 3.25 4.61
C MET A 130 -6.10 4.57 5.09
#